data_AF-A0A1M5D989-F1
#
_entry.id   AF-A0A1M5D989-F1
#
_cell.length_a   1.000
_cell.length_b   1.000
_cell.length_c   1.000
_cell.angle_alpha   90.00
_cell.angle_beta   90.00
_cell.angle_gamma   90.00
#
_symmetry.space_group_name_H-M   'P 1'
#
loop_
_entity.id
_entity.type
_entity.pdbx_description
1 polymer ?
#
loop_
_entity_poly.entity_id
_entity_poly.type
_entity_poly.pdbx_seq_one_letter_code
_entity_poly.pdbx_strand_id
1 'polypeptide(L)'
;MDKMKDLLDLLKHEVQDLYSVEEQIIAAMPLMIEKANNWELKKALQTHLKVTQKQFSRLEQVQNMMGIEQENDEKKGLFSRLFKSRQVCKGMQGIIEEGNKVMKEDMNQDVLDAAIIASAQKIEHYEICGYGTARTYARELGLNEVGQLLETTLNEEYEADDLLTKLAVTGINREAEGKPRSQKRSHVGGTQKQETAQNTKVPEAEMEMVSNNKSSSGTNTRKRSVGTEGPQKKEVTRLSSSPQRSAGTKRTSAASERSNRKVYPGKP
;
A
#
# COMPACT_ATOMS: atom_id res chain seq x y z
N MET A 1 7.22 15.21 9.67
CA MET A 1 6.25 14.19 10.06
C MET A 1 5.99 14.36 11.54
N ASP A 2 4.72 14.31 11.95
CA ASP A 2 4.39 14.27 13.36
C ASP A 2 4.93 12.98 14.00
N LYS A 3 5.23 13.05 15.29
CA LYS A 3 5.71 11.89 16.04
C LYS A 3 4.58 10.87 16.19
N MET A 4 4.77 9.66 15.65
CA MET A 4 3.91 8.50 15.90
C MET A 4 4.16 7.97 17.31
N LYS A 5 3.10 7.76 18.09
CA LYS A 5 3.18 7.45 19.53
C LYS A 5 2.79 6.02 19.85
N ASP A 6 1.93 5.42 19.04
CA ASP A 6 1.36 4.10 19.27
C ASP A 6 0.99 3.39 17.96
N LEU A 7 0.41 2.19 18.08
CA LEU A 7 0.01 1.37 16.94
C LEU A 7 -1.17 1.97 16.15
N LEU A 8 -2.03 2.76 16.81
CA LEU A 8 -3.13 3.44 16.13
C LEU A 8 -2.59 4.52 15.20
N ASP A 9 -1.59 5.29 15.64
CA ASP A 9 -0.89 6.25 14.77
C ASP A 9 -0.24 5.55 13.55
N LEU A 10 0.36 4.37 13.74
CA LEU A 10 0.91 3.57 12.64
C LEU A 10 -0.17 3.08 11.67
N LEU A 11 -1.29 2.57 12.18
CA LEU A 11 -2.41 2.15 11.34
C LEU A 11 -2.99 3.34 10.54
N LYS A 12 -3.14 4.51 11.17
CA LYS A 12 -3.61 5.72 10.48
C LYS A 12 -2.64 6.16 9.36
N HIS A 13 -1.34 6.08 9.63
CA HIS A 13 -0.31 6.36 8.63
C HIS A 13 -0.39 5.38 7.46
N GLU A 14 -0.48 4.08 7.75
CA GLU A 14 -0.57 3.03 6.72
C GLU A 14 -1.82 3.20 5.83
N VAL A 15 -2.99 3.46 6.44
CA VAL A 15 -4.23 3.73 5.70
C VAL A 15 -4.14 5.00 4.84
N GLN A 16 -3.42 6.04 5.29
CA GLN A 16 -3.16 7.23 4.49
C GLN A 16 -2.18 6.97 3.34
N ASP A 17 -1.18 6.12 3.55
CA ASP A 17 -0.23 5.73 2.51
C ASP A 17 -0.93 4.90 1.42
N LEU A 18 -1.69 3.87 1.81
CA LEU A 18 -2.53 3.07 0.91
C LEU A 18 -3.54 3.92 0.13
N TYR A 19 -4.11 4.95 0.76
CA TYR A 19 -4.99 5.88 0.04
C TYR A 19 -4.25 6.58 -1.11
N SER A 20 -3.01 6.99 -0.87
CA SER A 20 -2.18 7.58 -1.92
C SER A 20 -1.71 6.56 -2.95
N VAL A 21 -1.50 5.29 -2.56
CA VAL A 21 -1.16 4.18 -3.46
C VAL A 21 -2.27 4.01 -4.50
N GLU A 22 -3.49 3.80 -4.04
CA GLU A 22 -4.68 3.59 -4.86
C GLU A 22 -4.94 4.76 -5.82
N GLU A 23 -4.82 6.00 -5.33
CA GLU A 23 -4.95 7.21 -6.17
C GLU A 23 -3.92 7.23 -7.31
N GLN A 24 -2.67 6.87 -7.01
CA GLN A 24 -1.60 6.84 -8.01
C GLN A 24 -1.81 5.72 -9.03
N ILE A 25 -2.25 4.55 -8.60
CA ILE A 25 -2.53 3.41 -9.47
C ILE A 25 -3.69 3.74 -10.42
N ILE A 26 -4.78 4.32 -9.92
CA ILE A 26 -5.92 4.78 -10.74
C ILE A 26 -5.44 5.74 -11.85
N ALA A 27 -4.51 6.63 -11.53
CA ALA A 27 -3.96 7.58 -12.49
C ALA A 27 -3.00 6.93 -13.51
N ALA A 28 -2.23 5.92 -13.10
CA ALA A 28 -1.19 5.31 -13.91
C ALA A 28 -1.66 4.13 -14.79
N MET A 29 -2.58 3.30 -14.29
CA MET A 29 -3.01 2.07 -14.95
C MET A 29 -3.60 2.25 -16.37
N PRO A 30 -4.29 3.37 -16.72
CA PRO A 30 -4.75 3.60 -18.09
C PRO A 30 -3.64 3.50 -19.15
N LEU A 31 -2.40 3.90 -18.81
CA LEU A 31 -1.26 3.78 -19.72
C LEU A 31 -0.89 2.31 -19.97
N MET A 32 -0.87 1.48 -18.92
CA MET A 32 -0.62 0.04 -19.05
C MET A 32 -1.69 -0.65 -19.92
N ILE A 33 -2.96 -0.28 -19.70
CA ILE A 33 -4.10 -0.77 -20.50
C ILE A 33 -3.97 -0.39 -21.97
N GLU A 34 -3.56 0.86 -22.25
CA GLU A 34 -3.34 1.34 -23.62
C GLU A 34 -2.23 0.56 -24.32
N LYS A 35 -1.12 0.34 -23.60
CA LYS A 35 0.10 -0.30 -24.12
C LYS A 35 -0.02 -1.81 -24.30
N ALA A 36 -0.86 -2.48 -23.51
CA ALA A 36 -1.05 -3.92 -23.62
C ALA A 36 -1.57 -4.31 -25.02
N ASN A 37 -0.95 -5.31 -25.63
CA ASN A 37 -1.33 -5.87 -26.92
C ASN A 37 -2.22 -7.11 -26.74
N ASN A 38 -1.87 -7.99 -25.79
CA ASN A 38 -2.64 -9.17 -25.44
C ASN A 38 -4.03 -8.76 -24.87
N TRP A 39 -5.10 -9.32 -25.46
CA TRP A 39 -6.47 -8.97 -25.13
C TRP A 39 -6.89 -9.44 -23.73
N GLU A 40 -6.36 -10.58 -23.25
CA GLU A 40 -6.64 -11.10 -21.90
C GLU A 40 -5.98 -10.21 -20.85
N LEU A 41 -4.71 -9.83 -21.07
CA LEU A 41 -4.00 -8.89 -20.21
C LEU A 41 -4.71 -7.54 -20.14
N LYS A 42 -5.09 -6.98 -21.30
CA LYS A 42 -5.85 -5.72 -21.35
C LYS A 42 -7.15 -5.81 -20.56
N LYS A 43 -7.89 -6.91 -20.68
CA LYS A 43 -9.13 -7.15 -19.96
C LYS A 43 -8.89 -7.31 -18.44
N ALA A 44 -7.83 -8.00 -18.04
CA ALA A 44 -7.44 -8.16 -16.64
C ALA A 44 -7.16 -6.78 -16.01
N LEU A 45 -6.32 -5.95 -16.64
CA LEU A 45 -6.01 -4.60 -16.17
C LEU A 45 -7.25 -3.69 -16.12
N GLN A 46 -8.12 -3.73 -17.13
CA GLN A 46 -9.39 -2.97 -17.13
C GLN A 46 -10.34 -3.40 -16.01
N THR A 47 -10.34 -4.69 -15.66
CA THR A 47 -11.15 -5.22 -14.57
C THR A 47 -10.58 -4.76 -13.25
N HIS A 48 -9.26 -4.90 -13.08
CA HIS A 48 -8.56 -4.49 -11.87
C HIS A 48 -8.67 -2.97 -11.64
N LEU A 49 -8.59 -2.10 -12.66
CA LEU A 49 -8.86 -0.66 -12.51
C LEU A 49 -10.22 -0.35 -11.84
N LYS A 50 -11.26 -1.13 -12.16
CA LYS A 50 -12.58 -0.97 -11.53
C LYS A 50 -12.62 -1.49 -10.10
N VAL A 51 -11.78 -2.47 -9.78
CA VAL A 51 -11.58 -3.00 -8.44
C VAL A 51 -10.83 -1.96 -7.60
N THR A 52 -9.71 -1.41 -8.09
CA THR A 52 -8.95 -0.28 -7.51
C THR A 52 -9.84 0.91 -7.17
N GLN A 53 -10.75 1.30 -8.07
CA GLN A 53 -11.70 2.38 -7.78
C GLN A 53 -12.63 2.08 -6.59
N LYS A 54 -13.03 0.82 -6.40
CA LYS A 54 -13.83 0.40 -5.24
C LYS A 54 -12.97 0.31 -3.97
N GLN A 55 -11.74 -0.16 -4.08
CA GLN A 55 -10.77 -0.24 -2.97
C GLN A 55 -10.47 1.17 -2.44
N PHE A 56 -10.26 2.14 -3.33
CA PHE A 56 -10.16 3.55 -2.98
C PHE A 56 -11.37 4.07 -2.17
N SER A 57 -12.60 3.80 -2.64
CA SER A 57 -13.81 4.15 -1.87
C SER A 57 -13.94 3.38 -0.55
N ARG A 58 -13.41 2.15 -0.47
CA ARG A 58 -13.37 1.37 0.77
C ARG A 58 -12.41 2.00 1.78
N LEU A 59 -11.27 2.53 1.34
CA LEU A 59 -10.36 3.30 2.20
C LEU A 59 -11.00 4.60 2.72
N GLU A 60 -11.85 5.28 1.94
CA GLU A 60 -12.63 6.42 2.45
C GLU A 60 -13.56 6.01 3.60
N GLN A 61 -14.19 4.84 3.49
CA GLN A 61 -15.01 4.29 4.59
C GLN A 61 -14.15 3.98 5.82
N VAL A 62 -12.99 3.33 5.63
CA VAL A 62 -12.04 3.04 6.71
C VAL A 62 -11.55 4.32 7.41
N GLN A 63 -11.17 5.34 6.65
CA GLN A 63 -10.74 6.63 7.19
C GLN A 63 -11.83 7.31 8.03
N ASN A 64 -13.08 7.21 7.60
CA ASN A 64 -14.24 7.71 8.34
C ASN A 64 -14.46 6.96 9.66
N MET A 65 -14.42 5.62 9.63
CA MET A 65 -14.58 4.78 10.82
C MET A 65 -13.48 5.02 11.87
N MET A 66 -12.28 5.35 11.41
CA MET A 66 -11.13 5.64 12.27
C MET A 66 -11.04 7.10 12.74
N GLY A 67 -11.98 7.97 12.30
CA GLY A 67 -11.96 9.40 12.61
C GLY A 67 -10.79 10.18 12.00
N ILE A 68 -10.13 9.63 10.97
CA ILE A 68 -8.95 10.23 10.35
C ILE A 68 -9.29 11.56 9.65
N GLU A 69 -10.48 11.66 9.04
CA GLU A 69 -10.91 12.90 8.38
C GLU A 69 -11.13 14.03 9.40
N GLN A 70 -11.77 13.73 10.54
CA GLN A 70 -12.06 14.71 11.59
C GLN A 70 -10.78 15.22 12.25
N GLU A 71 -9.80 14.35 12.48
CA GLU A 71 -8.54 14.74 13.12
C GLU A 71 -7.65 15.61 12.21
N ASN A 72 -7.67 15.36 10.90
CA ASN A 72 -6.99 16.21 9.90
C ASN A 72 -7.66 17.59 9.78
N ASP A 73 -8.99 17.61 9.84
CA ASP A 73 -9.81 18.82 9.76
C ASP A 73 -9.63 19.75 10.97
N GLU A 74 -9.55 19.19 12.18
CA GLU A 74 -9.36 19.96 13.41
C GLU A 74 -7.94 20.52 13.52
N LYS A 75 -6.92 19.76 13.10
CA LYS A 75 -5.52 20.15 13.24
C LYS A 75 -5.03 21.14 12.18
N LYS A 76 -5.68 21.22 11.00
CA LYS A 76 -5.11 21.96 9.85
C LYS A 76 -5.94 23.15 9.35
N GLY A 77 -7.03 23.49 10.03
CA GLY A 77 -7.83 24.69 9.76
C GLY A 77 -8.53 24.68 8.38
N LEU A 78 -9.31 25.73 8.10
CA LEU A 78 -10.19 25.81 6.92
C LEU A 78 -9.44 25.65 5.57
N PHE A 79 -8.18 26.07 5.50
CA PHE A 79 -7.38 25.99 4.26
C PHE A 79 -6.87 24.58 3.94
N SER A 80 -6.67 23.71 4.93
CA SER A 80 -6.29 22.32 4.65
C SER A 80 -7.46 21.44 4.21
N ARG A 81 -8.71 21.85 4.48
CA ARG A 81 -9.89 21.25 3.84
C ARG A 81 -9.92 21.53 2.33
N LEU A 82 -9.46 22.72 1.94
CA LEU A 82 -9.38 23.16 0.53
C LEU A 82 -8.20 22.53 -0.21
N PHE A 83 -7.08 22.29 0.48
CA PHE A 83 -5.91 21.60 -0.05
C PHE A 83 -5.68 20.33 0.76
N LYS A 84 -6.41 19.26 0.42
CA LYS A 84 -6.23 17.91 0.98
C LYS A 84 -4.77 17.49 0.70
N SER A 85 -3.81 17.85 1.58
CA SER A 85 -2.39 17.51 1.40
C SER A 85 -2.25 16.02 1.71
N ARG A 86 -2.68 15.18 0.77
CA ARG A 86 -2.48 13.74 0.85
C ARG A 86 -0.98 13.52 0.84
N GLN A 87 -0.48 12.90 1.89
CA GLN A 87 0.89 12.41 1.91
C GLN A 87 1.06 11.52 0.68
N VAL A 88 1.99 11.86 -0.20
CA VAL A 88 2.27 11.06 -1.38
C VAL A 88 3.07 9.84 -0.97
N CYS A 89 2.57 8.65 -1.28
CA CYS A 89 3.31 7.39 -1.14
C CYS A 89 4.45 7.38 -2.17
N LYS A 90 5.68 7.64 -1.70
CA LYS A 90 6.88 7.65 -2.55
C LYS A 90 7.28 6.24 -3.03
N GLY A 91 6.92 5.21 -2.27
CA GLY A 91 7.19 3.81 -2.62
C GLY A 91 6.47 3.44 -3.91
N MET A 92 5.15 3.60 -3.93
CA MET A 92 4.33 3.36 -5.12
C MET A 92 4.70 4.28 -6.28
N GLN A 93 4.98 5.56 -6.02
CA GLN A 93 5.47 6.48 -7.05
C GLN A 93 6.71 5.91 -7.76
N GLY A 94 7.68 5.40 -6.99
CA GLY A 94 8.89 4.79 -7.52
C GLY A 94 8.61 3.54 -8.37
N ILE A 95 7.71 2.66 -7.91
CA ILE A 95 7.31 1.44 -8.64
C ILE A 95 6.66 1.81 -9.98
N ILE A 96 5.73 2.78 -9.98
CA ILE A 96 5.07 3.27 -11.18
C ILE A 96 6.09 3.91 -12.13
N GLU A 97 7.01 4.73 -11.63
CA GLU A 97 8.08 5.33 -12.42
C GLU A 97 9.01 4.29 -13.05
N GLU A 98 9.33 3.21 -12.31
CA GLU A 98 10.11 2.09 -12.82
C GLU A 98 9.38 1.39 -13.98
N GLY A 99 8.12 0.99 -13.79
CA GLY A 99 7.31 0.36 -14.84
C GLY A 99 7.16 1.25 -16.08
N ASN A 100 6.94 2.55 -15.88
CA ASN A 100 6.86 3.53 -16.96
C ASN A 100 8.18 3.71 -17.73
N LYS A 101 9.34 3.51 -17.09
CA LYS A 101 10.63 3.53 -17.78
C LYS A 101 10.79 2.27 -18.62
N VAL A 102 10.50 1.09 -18.04
CA VAL A 102 10.60 -0.18 -18.78
C VAL A 102 9.69 -0.18 -20.01
N MET A 103 8.43 0.26 -19.90
CA MET A 103 7.49 0.33 -21.03
C MET A 103 7.90 1.32 -22.15
N LYS A 104 8.90 2.18 -21.93
CA LYS A 104 9.44 3.12 -22.93
C LYS A 104 10.65 2.57 -23.67
N GLU A 105 11.23 1.47 -23.22
CA GLU A 105 12.35 0.83 -23.90
C GLU A 105 11.91 0.26 -25.26
N ASP A 106 12.86 0.14 -26.19
CA ASP A 106 12.60 -0.39 -27.53
C ASP A 106 12.45 -1.92 -27.47
N MET A 107 11.20 -2.39 -27.51
CA MET A 107 10.85 -3.81 -27.47
C MET A 107 9.67 -4.13 -28.39
N ASN A 108 9.56 -5.40 -28.79
CA ASN A 108 8.39 -5.87 -29.52
C ASN A 108 7.17 -5.99 -28.58
N GLN A 109 5.97 -6.17 -29.15
CA GLN A 109 4.72 -6.18 -28.40
C GLN A 109 4.61 -7.34 -27.40
N ASP A 110 5.12 -8.52 -27.74
CA ASP A 110 5.05 -9.69 -26.85
C ASP A 110 5.92 -9.48 -25.60
N VAL A 111 7.11 -8.90 -25.78
CA VAL A 111 8.00 -8.50 -24.68
C VAL A 111 7.40 -7.36 -23.85
N LEU A 112 6.68 -6.43 -24.50
CA LEU A 112 5.98 -5.34 -23.81
C LEU A 112 4.87 -5.87 -22.89
N ASP A 113 4.10 -6.86 -23.33
CA ASP A 113 3.07 -7.48 -22.48
C ASP A 113 3.68 -8.20 -21.27
N ALA A 114 4.80 -8.90 -21.44
CA ALA A 114 5.53 -9.51 -20.33
C ALA A 114 6.08 -8.44 -19.35
N ALA A 115 6.57 -7.32 -19.86
CA ALA A 115 7.04 -6.20 -19.05
C ALA A 115 5.91 -5.49 -18.28
N ILE A 116 4.72 -5.38 -18.90
CA ILE A 116 3.51 -4.85 -18.25
C ILE A 116 3.10 -5.77 -17.09
N ILE A 117 3.07 -7.09 -17.29
CA ILE A 117 2.78 -8.04 -16.21
C ILE A 117 3.78 -7.87 -15.07
N ALA A 118 5.08 -7.88 -15.36
CA ALA A 118 6.11 -7.74 -14.32
C ALA A 118 5.96 -6.42 -13.54
N SER A 119 5.53 -5.35 -14.20
CA SER A 119 5.29 -4.05 -13.57
C SER A 119 4.03 -4.06 -12.70
N ALA A 120 2.94 -4.66 -13.20
CA ALA A 120 1.68 -4.81 -12.45
C ALA A 120 1.88 -5.68 -11.21
N GLN A 121 2.58 -6.82 -11.30
CA GLN A 121 2.85 -7.66 -10.14
C GLN A 121 3.66 -6.94 -9.05
N LYS A 122 4.59 -6.05 -9.41
CA LYS A 122 5.30 -5.22 -8.42
C LYS A 122 4.34 -4.27 -7.67
N ILE A 123 3.31 -3.78 -8.35
CA ILE A 123 2.24 -2.98 -7.73
C ILE A 123 1.45 -3.86 -6.77
N GLU A 124 0.92 -5.00 -7.23
CA GLU A 124 0.13 -5.92 -6.41
C GLU A 124 0.89 -6.35 -5.15
N HIS A 125 2.17 -6.70 -5.26
CA HIS A 125 2.99 -7.11 -4.12
C HIS A 125 3.21 -5.99 -3.09
N TYR A 126 3.29 -4.73 -3.53
CA TYR A 126 3.34 -3.59 -2.60
C TYR A 126 2.02 -3.47 -1.84
N GLU A 127 0.89 -3.60 -2.53
CA GLU A 127 -0.45 -3.52 -1.94
C GLU A 127 -0.73 -4.68 -0.99
N ILE A 128 -0.40 -5.92 -1.37
CA ILE A 128 -0.50 -7.11 -0.52
C ILE A 128 0.27 -6.89 0.79
N CYS A 129 1.48 -6.31 0.73
CA CYS A 129 2.27 -5.99 1.90
C CYS A 129 1.59 -4.92 2.79
N GLY A 130 1.13 -3.83 2.20
CA GLY A 130 0.50 -2.72 2.92
C GLY A 130 -0.84 -3.12 3.55
N TYR A 131 -1.75 -3.70 2.76
CA TYR A 131 -3.04 -4.18 3.25
C TYR A 131 -2.91 -5.30 4.27
N GLY A 132 -1.97 -6.23 4.08
CA GLY A 132 -1.65 -7.27 5.05
C GLY A 132 -1.24 -6.68 6.41
N THR A 133 -0.40 -5.64 6.39
CA THR A 133 0.06 -4.92 7.58
C THR A 133 -1.07 -4.14 8.26
N ALA A 134 -1.78 -3.30 7.50
CA ALA A 134 -2.90 -2.49 7.99
C ALA A 134 -4.00 -3.35 8.63
N ARG A 135 -4.39 -4.44 7.96
CA ARG A 135 -5.38 -5.39 8.47
C ARG A 135 -4.93 -6.03 9.79
N THR A 136 -3.66 -6.41 9.92
CA THR A 136 -3.13 -6.94 11.19
C THR A 136 -3.27 -5.91 12.30
N TYR A 137 -2.80 -4.69 12.08
CA TYR A 137 -2.87 -3.63 13.10
C TYR A 137 -4.32 -3.33 13.51
N ALA A 138 -5.26 -3.29 12.56
CA ALA A 138 -6.67 -3.09 12.85
C ALA A 138 -7.22 -4.18 13.78
N ARG A 139 -6.87 -5.46 13.54
CA ARG A 139 -7.27 -6.58 14.40
C ARG A 139 -6.65 -6.51 15.80
N GLU A 140 -5.36 -6.19 15.89
CA GLU A 140 -4.66 -6.03 17.18
C GLU A 140 -5.28 -4.91 18.04
N LEU A 141 -5.79 -3.86 17.40
CA LEU A 141 -6.48 -2.75 18.06
C LEU A 141 -7.97 -3.03 18.35
N GLY A 142 -8.49 -4.21 18.00
CA GLY A 142 -9.90 -4.57 18.15
C GLY A 142 -10.85 -3.87 17.17
N LEU A 143 -10.32 -3.22 16.12
CA LEU A 143 -11.09 -2.55 15.06
C LEU A 143 -11.54 -3.58 14.01
N ASN A 144 -12.36 -4.55 14.43
CA ASN A 144 -12.68 -5.74 13.64
C ASN A 144 -13.34 -5.42 12.29
N GLU A 145 -14.27 -4.45 12.26
CA GLU A 145 -14.94 -4.04 11.02
C GLU A 145 -13.96 -3.40 10.03
N VAL A 146 -13.03 -2.56 10.50
CA VAL A 146 -11.94 -2.01 9.68
C VAL A 146 -11.06 -3.14 9.16
N GLY A 147 -10.69 -4.09 10.02
CA GLY A 147 -9.91 -5.26 9.64
C GLY A 147 -10.59 -6.09 8.54
N GLN A 148 -11.92 -6.24 8.57
CA GLN A 148 -12.67 -6.98 7.55
C GLN A 148 -12.72 -6.25 6.21
N LEU A 149 -12.86 -4.92 6.21
CA LEU A 149 -12.79 -4.12 5.00
C LEU A 149 -11.41 -4.22 4.35
N LEU A 150 -10.34 -4.08 5.14
CA LEU A 150 -8.96 -4.19 4.64
C LEU A 150 -8.64 -5.61 4.15
N GLU A 151 -9.17 -6.65 4.80
CA GLU A 151 -9.03 -8.04 4.32
C GLU A 151 -9.77 -8.28 3.00
N THR A 152 -10.91 -7.62 2.78
CA THR A 152 -11.62 -7.70 1.50
C THR A 152 -10.75 -7.16 0.38
N THR A 153 -10.11 -5.99 0.57
CA THR A 153 -9.15 -5.48 -0.40
C THR A 153 -7.97 -6.43 -0.59
N LEU A 154 -7.35 -6.89 0.50
CA LEU A 154 -6.19 -7.79 0.44
C LEU A 154 -6.46 -9.04 -0.42
N ASN A 155 -7.65 -9.63 -0.31
CA ASN A 155 -8.02 -10.79 -1.12
C ASN A 155 -8.20 -10.43 -2.60
N GLU A 156 -8.76 -9.26 -2.91
CA GLU A 156 -8.86 -8.76 -4.28
C GLU A 156 -7.47 -8.60 -4.92
N GLU A 157 -6.45 -8.17 -4.16
CA GLU A 157 -5.06 -8.04 -4.70
C GLU A 157 -4.40 -9.39 -4.92
N TYR A 158 -4.62 -10.36 -4.03
CA TYR A 158 -4.15 -11.73 -4.26
C TYR A 158 -4.79 -12.33 -5.51
N GLU A 159 -6.09 -12.11 -5.73
CA GLU A 159 -6.78 -12.57 -6.95
C GLU A 159 -6.23 -11.91 -8.22
N ALA A 160 -5.85 -10.63 -8.14
CA ALA A 160 -5.24 -9.90 -9.24
C ALA A 160 -3.84 -10.43 -9.57
N ASP A 161 -2.97 -10.63 -8.58
CA ASP A 161 -1.63 -11.18 -8.78
C ASP A 161 -1.66 -12.64 -9.28
N ASP A 162 -2.56 -13.47 -8.75
CA ASP A 162 -2.76 -14.84 -9.24
C ASP A 162 -3.17 -14.85 -10.72
N LEU A 163 -4.04 -13.92 -11.12
CA LEU A 163 -4.46 -13.78 -12.51
C LEU A 163 -3.29 -13.33 -13.40
N LEU A 164 -2.49 -12.35 -12.96
CA LEU A 164 -1.30 -11.89 -13.68
C LEU A 164 -0.27 -13.03 -13.84
N THR A 165 0.00 -13.77 -12.77
CA THR A 165 0.86 -14.95 -12.78
C THR A 165 0.36 -15.98 -13.78
N LYS A 166 -0.95 -16.28 -13.77
CA LYS A 166 -1.56 -17.21 -14.71
C LYS A 166 -1.32 -16.76 -16.15
N LEU A 167 -1.61 -15.51 -16.48
CA LEU A 167 -1.41 -14.97 -17.83
C LEU A 167 0.05 -15.07 -18.29
N ALA A 168 0.98 -14.79 -17.37
CA ALA A 168 2.42 -14.89 -17.62
C ALA A 168 2.82 -16.31 -18.03
N VAL A 169 2.42 -17.31 -17.24
CA VAL A 169 2.85 -18.70 -17.44
C VAL A 169 2.08 -19.44 -18.53
N THR A 170 0.85 -19.03 -18.86
CA THR A 170 0.02 -19.73 -19.86
C THR A 170 0.31 -19.32 -21.29
N GLY A 171 0.90 -18.15 -21.54
CA GLY A 171 1.11 -17.66 -22.89
C GLY A 171 2.13 -16.54 -23.02
N ILE A 172 1.96 -15.45 -22.26
CA ILE A 172 2.65 -14.19 -22.57
C ILE A 172 4.17 -14.32 -22.45
N ASN A 173 4.69 -15.03 -21.43
CA ASN A 173 6.14 -15.22 -21.33
C ASN A 173 6.70 -16.06 -22.49
N ARG A 174 5.96 -17.08 -22.94
CA ARG A 174 6.35 -17.92 -24.08
C ARG A 174 6.30 -17.13 -25.40
N GLU A 175 5.35 -16.22 -25.55
CA GLU A 175 5.27 -15.31 -26.70
C GLU A 175 6.50 -14.37 -26.72
N ALA A 176 6.95 -13.91 -25.55
CA ALA A 176 8.12 -13.06 -25.39
C ALA A 176 9.49 -13.75 -25.63
N GLU A 177 9.58 -15.09 -25.58
CA GLU A 177 10.83 -15.83 -25.82
C GLU A 177 11.38 -15.62 -27.25
N GLY A 178 10.51 -15.22 -28.19
CA GLY A 178 10.85 -15.06 -29.60
C GLY A 178 11.13 -16.40 -30.30
N LYS A 179 11.20 -16.37 -31.63
CA LYS A 179 11.66 -17.55 -32.38
C LYS A 179 13.14 -17.79 -32.06
N PRO A 180 13.59 -19.05 -31.87
CA PRO A 180 15.01 -19.32 -31.68
C PRO A 180 15.78 -18.66 -32.82
N ARG A 181 16.77 -17.82 -32.47
CA ARG A 181 17.70 -17.25 -33.45
C ARG A 181 18.22 -18.43 -34.26
N SER A 182 17.85 -18.49 -35.53
CA SER A 182 18.45 -19.43 -36.47
C SER A 182 19.94 -19.13 -36.43
N GLN A 183 20.70 -19.98 -35.77
CA GLN A 183 22.15 -19.92 -35.82
C GLN A 183 22.50 -19.98 -37.30
N LYS A 184 22.92 -18.85 -37.88
CA LYS A 184 23.66 -18.87 -39.13
C LYS A 184 24.85 -19.78 -38.85
N ARG A 185 24.76 -21.04 -39.29
CA ARG A 185 25.91 -21.95 -39.36
C ARG A 185 26.91 -21.26 -40.27
N SER A 186 27.84 -20.52 -39.68
CA SER A 186 29.10 -20.19 -40.32
C SER A 186 29.76 -21.52 -40.63
N HIS A 187 29.77 -21.86 -41.91
CA HIS A 187 30.47 -23.01 -42.44
C HIS A 187 31.97 -22.72 -42.28
N VAL A 188 32.54 -23.15 -41.15
CA VAL A 188 33.99 -23.25 -40.97
C VAL A 188 34.30 -24.74 -40.88
N GLY A 189 35.06 -25.21 -41.87
CA GLY A 189 35.47 -26.60 -41.98
C GLY A 189 36.33 -27.04 -40.78
N GLY A 190 36.08 -28.27 -40.33
CA GLY A 190 36.84 -28.91 -39.26
C GLY A 190 36.60 -30.41 -39.30
N THR A 191 37.64 -31.14 -39.66
CA THR A 191 37.76 -32.59 -39.82
C THR A 191 37.21 -33.36 -38.62
N GLN A 192 36.45 -34.43 -38.90
CA GLN A 192 35.98 -35.39 -37.89
C GLN A 192 37.16 -36.07 -37.21
N LYS A 193 37.17 -36.03 -35.87
CA LYS A 193 37.82 -37.05 -35.05
C LYS A 193 36.81 -37.54 -34.02
N GLN A 194 36.47 -38.82 -34.10
CA GLN A 194 35.68 -39.55 -33.12
C GLN A 194 36.47 -39.67 -31.82
N GLU A 195 35.90 -39.24 -30.70
CA GLU A 195 36.27 -39.74 -29.38
C GLU A 195 34.99 -40.09 -28.61
N THR A 196 35.00 -41.32 -28.11
CA THR A 196 33.95 -41.99 -27.36
C THR A 196 34.09 -41.73 -25.86
N ALA A 197 32.92 -41.69 -25.20
CA ALA A 197 32.62 -42.30 -23.90
C ALA A 197 32.45 -41.41 -22.65
N GLN A 198 31.33 -41.71 -21.98
CA GLN A 198 31.10 -41.78 -20.52
C GLN A 198 30.61 -40.53 -19.76
N ASN A 199 29.28 -40.51 -19.58
CA ASN A 199 28.56 -40.63 -18.31
C ASN A 199 29.25 -40.08 -17.04
N THR A 200 28.76 -38.94 -16.55
CA THR A 200 28.78 -38.59 -15.13
C THR A 200 27.47 -37.94 -14.73
N LYS A 201 26.76 -38.61 -13.83
CA LYS A 201 25.62 -38.11 -13.04
C LYS A 201 26.02 -36.84 -12.27
N VAL A 202 25.12 -35.85 -12.28
CA VAL A 202 25.15 -34.71 -11.35
C VAL A 202 24.29 -35.12 -10.13
N PRO A 203 24.77 -35.01 -8.88
CA PRO A 203 23.91 -35.16 -7.73
C PRO A 203 23.22 -33.83 -7.38
N GLU A 204 21.92 -33.90 -7.20
CA GLU A 204 21.07 -32.86 -6.60
C GLU A 204 21.54 -32.59 -5.16
N ALA A 205 21.70 -31.31 -4.80
CA ALA A 205 21.90 -30.90 -3.42
C ALA A 205 20.56 -30.40 -2.85
N GLU A 206 19.96 -31.22 -1.99
CA GLU A 206 18.86 -30.83 -1.12
C GLU A 206 19.34 -29.81 -0.08
N MET A 207 18.59 -28.72 0.07
CA MET A 207 18.83 -27.68 1.08
C MET A 207 17.82 -27.88 2.21
N GLU A 208 18.16 -28.71 3.21
CA GLU A 208 17.36 -28.86 4.42
C GLU A 208 17.64 -27.76 5.45
N MET A 209 16.55 -27.21 5.98
CA MET A 209 16.45 -26.18 7.00
C MET A 209 16.88 -26.71 8.38
N VAL A 210 17.73 -25.96 9.10
CA VAL A 210 17.99 -26.21 10.53
C VAL A 210 17.26 -25.16 11.37
N SER A 211 16.10 -25.54 11.90
CA SER A 211 15.50 -24.92 13.08
C SER A 211 16.26 -25.38 14.32
N ASN A 212 16.87 -24.46 15.07
CA ASN A 212 17.37 -24.73 16.41
C ASN A 212 16.59 -23.90 17.43
N ASN A 213 15.58 -24.54 18.02
CA ASN A 213 14.90 -24.08 19.21
C ASN A 213 15.55 -24.80 20.40
N LYS A 214 16.28 -24.09 21.25
CA LYS A 214 16.74 -24.62 22.54
C LYS A 214 16.44 -23.62 23.64
N SER A 215 15.32 -23.89 24.30
CA SER A 215 14.99 -23.42 25.63
C SER A 215 16.01 -23.97 26.64
N SER A 216 16.50 -23.12 27.53
CA SER A 216 16.95 -23.56 28.85
C SER A 216 16.72 -22.45 29.87
N SER A 217 15.89 -22.79 30.86
CA SER A 217 15.65 -22.10 32.11
C SER A 217 16.87 -22.19 33.03
N GLY A 218 17.15 -21.15 33.82
CA GLY A 218 18.19 -21.20 34.85
C GLY A 218 18.29 -19.95 35.72
N THR A 219 17.39 -19.86 36.71
CA THR A 219 17.57 -19.32 38.08
C THR A 219 18.60 -18.21 38.40
N ASN A 220 18.05 -17.03 38.71
CA ASN A 220 18.17 -16.26 39.97
C ASN A 220 19.47 -16.33 40.82
N THR A 221 20.17 -15.18 40.94
CA THR A 221 20.90 -14.79 42.17
C THR A 221 20.82 -13.28 42.42
N ARG A 222 20.34 -12.93 43.62
CA ARG A 222 20.37 -11.61 44.25
C ARG A 222 21.80 -11.08 44.46
N LYS A 223 21.98 -9.75 44.34
CA LYS A 223 22.76 -8.96 45.32
C LYS A 223 22.22 -7.51 45.41
N ARG A 224 21.87 -7.13 46.64
CA ARG A 224 21.62 -5.76 47.14
C ARG A 224 22.92 -4.95 47.11
N SER A 225 22.85 -3.62 46.92
CA SER A 225 22.90 -2.64 48.04
C SER A 225 23.21 -1.19 47.60
N VAL A 226 22.38 -0.23 48.08
CA VAL A 226 22.70 1.13 48.60
C VAL A 226 23.12 2.18 47.53
N GLY A 227 22.41 3.28 47.30
CA GLY A 227 22.04 4.41 48.19
C GLY A 227 22.94 5.61 47.79
N THR A 228 22.43 6.77 47.38
CA THR A 228 22.25 7.97 48.24
C THR A 228 21.43 9.08 47.55
N GLU A 229 20.92 9.97 48.40
CA GLU A 229 19.91 11.01 48.24
C GLU A 229 20.38 12.35 47.60
N GLY A 230 19.43 13.03 46.92
CA GLY A 230 19.12 14.49 46.99
C GLY A 230 20.11 15.56 46.43
N PRO A 231 19.69 16.84 46.26
CA PRO A 231 18.42 17.47 46.68
C PRO A 231 17.68 18.33 45.60
N GLN A 232 16.46 18.72 45.98
CA GLN A 232 15.54 19.68 45.32
C GLN A 232 15.99 21.15 45.36
N LYS A 233 15.43 21.98 44.45
CA LYS A 233 14.87 23.37 44.58
C LYS A 233 15.00 24.07 43.21
N LYS A 234 14.09 24.91 42.68
CA LYS A 234 13.15 25.87 43.28
C LYS A 234 12.10 26.31 42.25
N GLU A 235 10.92 26.56 42.79
CA GLU A 235 9.77 27.31 42.29
C GLU A 235 10.10 28.80 42.03
N VAL A 236 9.52 29.40 40.97
CA VAL A 236 9.29 30.86 40.90
C VAL A 236 7.89 31.10 40.31
N THR A 237 6.99 31.48 41.19
CA THR A 237 5.74 32.20 40.92
C THR A 237 6.06 33.66 40.55
N ARG A 238 5.33 34.24 39.59
CA ARG A 238 5.03 35.69 39.59
C ARG A 238 3.64 35.98 39.04
N LEU A 239 2.94 36.74 39.85
CA LEU A 239 1.59 37.30 39.74
C LEU A 239 1.53 38.52 38.81
N SER A 240 0.27 38.90 38.53
CA SER A 240 -0.24 40.25 38.18
C SER A 240 -0.06 40.66 36.71
N SER A 241 -1.03 41.28 36.02
CA SER A 241 -2.18 42.10 36.43
C SER A 241 -3.14 42.31 35.24
N SER A 242 -4.45 42.21 35.46
CA SER A 242 -5.46 42.90 34.64
C SER A 242 -5.41 44.41 34.87
N PRO A 243 -5.94 45.25 33.95
CA PRO A 243 -7.29 45.78 34.19
C PRO A 243 -8.18 46.02 32.94
N GLN A 244 -9.44 45.58 33.09
CA GLN A 244 -10.74 46.22 32.82
C GLN A 244 -11.02 47.23 31.66
N ARG A 245 -12.24 46.99 31.09
CA ARG A 245 -13.28 47.91 30.52
C ARG A 245 -13.01 48.48 29.13
N SER A 246 -13.97 48.56 28.19
CA SER A 246 -15.38 49.01 28.23
C SER A 246 -16.24 48.30 27.15
N ALA A 247 -17.44 47.78 27.44
CA ALA A 247 -18.75 48.44 27.34
C ALA A 247 -19.08 49.10 25.98
N GLY A 248 -20.06 48.53 25.27
CA GLY A 248 -20.72 49.12 24.09
C GLY A 248 -21.93 48.27 23.70
N THR A 249 -23.13 48.85 23.72
CA THR A 249 -24.43 48.19 23.85
C THR A 249 -25.28 48.34 22.57
N LYS A 250 -26.30 47.47 22.41
CA LYS A 250 -27.57 47.65 21.65
C LYS A 250 -27.45 47.49 20.12
N ARG A 251 -28.40 46.90 19.36
CA ARG A 251 -29.85 46.63 19.56
C ARG A 251 -30.39 45.71 18.43
N THR A 252 -31.22 44.72 18.81
CA THR A 252 -32.57 44.33 18.29
C THR A 252 -32.95 44.37 16.79
N SER A 253 -33.44 43.24 16.27
CA SER A 253 -34.76 43.02 15.59
C SER A 253 -34.83 41.56 15.09
N ALA A 254 -35.61 40.63 15.64
CA ALA A 254 -37.05 40.38 15.44
C ALA A 254 -37.49 40.19 13.97
N ALA A 255 -37.81 38.94 13.56
CA ALA A 255 -39.14 38.49 13.09
C ALA A 255 -39.08 37.25 12.15
N SER A 256 -39.99 36.31 12.43
CA SER A 256 -40.73 35.35 11.55
C SER A 256 -39.98 34.66 10.38
N GLU A 257 -40.12 33.35 10.16
CA GLU A 257 -41.36 32.72 9.68
C GLU A 257 -41.41 31.20 9.90
N ARG A 258 -42.66 30.71 9.93
CA ARG A 258 -43.11 29.33 10.10
C ARG A 258 -43.05 28.52 8.80
N SER A 259 -42.86 27.22 8.99
CA SER A 259 -43.57 26.11 8.32
C SER A 259 -43.38 25.87 6.81
N ASN A 260 -42.71 24.77 6.48
CA ASN A 260 -43.38 23.63 5.84
C ASN A 260 -42.43 22.42 5.71
N ARG A 261 -42.62 21.40 6.56
CA ARG A 261 -42.03 20.08 6.35
C ARG A 261 -43.14 19.17 5.82
N LYS A 262 -43.11 18.89 4.51
CA LYS A 262 -43.92 17.85 3.88
C LYS A 262 -43.41 16.48 4.35
N VAL A 263 -44.32 15.71 4.94
CA VAL A 263 -44.18 14.28 5.19
C VAL A 263 -44.56 13.56 3.89
N TYR A 264 -43.69 12.71 3.36
CA TYR A 264 -44.04 11.75 2.31
C TYR A 264 -44.40 10.42 2.98
N PRO A 265 -45.55 9.81 2.66
CA PRO A 265 -45.88 8.47 3.09
C PRO A 265 -45.16 7.43 2.22
N GLY A 266 -44.62 6.40 2.87
CA GLY A 266 -44.14 5.20 2.19
C GLY A 266 -45.27 4.40 1.55
N LYS A 267 -44.88 3.53 0.63
CA LYS A 267 -45.54 2.29 0.18
C LYS A 267 -44.75 1.70 -1.00
N PRO A 268 -44.93 0.42 -1.32
CA PRO A 268 -45.18 -0.74 -0.46
C PRO A 268 -43.95 -1.66 -0.34
#